data_AF-A0A8S9KXU1-F1
#
_entry.id   AF-A0A8S9KXU1-F1
#
_cell.length_a   1.000
_cell.length_b   1.000
_cell.length_c   1.000
_cell.angle_alpha   90.00
_cell.angle_beta   90.00
_cell.angle_gamma   90.00
#
_symmetry.space_group_name_H-M   'P 1'
#
loop_
_entity.id
_entity.type
_entity.pdbx_description
1 polymer ?
#
loop_
_entity_poly.entity_id
_entity_poly.type
_entity_poly.pdbx_seq_one_letter_code
_entity_poly.pdbx_strand_id
1 'polypeptide(L)'
;MAPPASDPAKIQQIQQFLNSVLSQRGPSALPYAETTKWLIRQHLLTLISSQSSLEPKTATFTHNDGRSAILLQADGTIPMPFQGVSYNIPVVIWLLESYPRDPPRVYVNPTRDMIIKRPHSNVSPSGLVSLPYLHAWNYWRSEEKFLD
;
A
#
# COMPACT_ATOMS: atom_id res chain seq x y z
N MET A 1 3.71 8.22 -23.03
CA MET A 1 5.05 8.21 -22.41
C MET A 1 4.98 7.23 -21.24
N ALA A 2 5.59 6.06 -21.36
CA ALA A 2 5.62 5.09 -20.25
C ALA A 2 6.37 5.72 -19.06
N PRO A 3 5.95 5.50 -17.81
CA PRO A 3 6.73 5.94 -16.66
C PRO A 3 8.13 5.31 -16.75
N PRO A 4 9.19 6.01 -16.32
CA PRO A 4 10.52 5.42 -16.27
C PRO A 4 10.46 4.17 -15.39
N ALA A 5 10.99 3.06 -15.90
CA ALA A 5 11.12 1.84 -15.13
C ALA A 5 11.86 2.15 -13.81
N SER A 6 11.38 1.56 -12.72
CA SER A 6 12.02 1.73 -11.41
C SER A 6 13.50 1.32 -11.48
N ASP A 7 14.37 2.13 -10.86
CA ASP A 7 15.82 1.89 -10.81
C ASP A 7 16.12 0.45 -10.30
N PRO A 8 16.85 -0.39 -11.06
CA PRO A 8 17.21 -1.74 -10.65
C PRO A 8 17.85 -1.82 -9.26
N ALA A 9 18.68 -0.82 -8.89
CA ALA A 9 19.31 -0.76 -7.57
C ALA A 9 18.27 -0.52 -6.47
N LYS A 10 17.29 0.36 -6.72
CA LYS A 10 16.16 0.60 -5.81
C LYS A 10 15.33 -0.68 -5.61
N ILE A 11 15.02 -1.39 -6.69
CA ILE A 11 14.26 -2.65 -6.61
C ILE A 11 15.03 -3.70 -5.81
N GLN A 12 16.35 -3.82 -6.00
CA GLN A 12 17.18 -4.75 -5.22
C GLN A 12 17.18 -4.41 -3.72
N GLN A 13 17.31 -3.13 -3.37
CA GLN A 13 17.24 -2.67 -1.98
C GLN A 13 15.87 -2.97 -1.35
N ILE A 14 14.79 -2.73 -2.09
CA ILE A 14 13.43 -3.06 -1.64
C ILE A 14 13.26 -4.56 -1.42
N GLN A 15 13.77 -5.40 -2.32
CA GLN A 15 13.72 -6.84 -2.16
C GLN A 15 14.46 -7.30 -0.89
N GLN A 16 15.64 -6.73 -0.62
CA GLN A 16 16.40 -7.00 0.60
C GLN A 16 15.63 -6.57 1.86
N PHE A 17 15.04 -5.37 1.84
CA PHE A 17 14.21 -4.87 2.93
C PHE A 17 13.02 -5.81 3.21
N LEU A 18 12.23 -6.14 2.18
CA LEU A 18 11.06 -7.00 2.32
C LEU A 18 11.43 -8.40 2.81
N ASN A 19 12.53 -8.98 2.29
CA ASN A 19 13.05 -10.26 2.77
C ASN A 19 13.42 -10.18 4.25
N SER A 20 14.11 -9.11 4.67
CA SER A 20 14.51 -8.91 6.06
C SER A 20 13.28 -8.86 6.97
N VAL A 21 12.35 -7.94 6.74
CA VAL A 21 11.22 -7.71 7.65
C VAL A 21 10.22 -8.86 7.68
N LEU A 22 9.97 -9.53 6.55
CA LEU A 22 9.06 -10.69 6.52
C LEU A 22 9.70 -11.94 7.14
N SER A 23 11.03 -12.06 7.16
CA SER A 23 11.74 -13.18 7.78
C SER A 23 11.95 -13.03 9.29
N GLN A 24 11.70 -11.85 9.85
CA GLN A 24 11.84 -11.59 11.30
C GLN A 24 10.93 -12.51 12.13
N ARG A 25 11.45 -12.92 13.28
CA ARG A 25 10.78 -13.80 14.25
C ARG A 25 10.76 -13.17 15.64
N GLY A 26 9.89 -13.69 16.51
CA GLY A 26 9.78 -13.23 17.89
C GLY A 26 8.96 -11.92 18.00
N PRO A 27 9.19 -11.10 19.04
CA PRO A 27 8.36 -9.93 19.34
C PRO A 27 8.33 -8.85 18.26
N SER A 28 9.32 -8.83 17.36
CA SER A 28 9.38 -7.89 16.23
C SER A 28 8.80 -8.47 14.93
N ALA A 29 8.28 -9.71 14.95
CA ALA A 29 7.70 -10.31 13.77
C ALA A 29 6.43 -9.57 13.34
N LEU A 30 6.29 -9.35 12.04
CA LEU A 30 5.06 -8.83 11.47
C LEU A 30 3.93 -9.86 11.65
N PRO A 31 2.70 -9.42 11.98
CA PRO A 31 1.56 -10.27 12.31
C PRO A 31 0.89 -10.90 11.08
N TYR A 32 1.68 -11.35 10.10
CA TYR A 32 1.19 -12.02 8.90
C TYR A 32 1.38 -13.53 9.00
N ALA A 33 0.42 -14.30 8.50
CA ALA A 33 0.56 -15.74 8.39
C ALA A 33 1.76 -16.10 7.48
N GLU A 34 2.56 -17.10 7.88
CA GLU A 34 3.74 -17.51 7.10
C GLU A 34 3.40 -17.84 5.63
N THR A 35 2.23 -18.43 5.40
CA THR A 35 1.73 -18.79 4.07
C THR A 35 1.45 -17.58 3.18
N THR A 36 1.18 -16.39 3.74
CA THR A 36 0.83 -15.18 2.97
C THR A 36 2.01 -14.23 2.76
N LYS A 37 3.09 -14.36 3.54
CA LYS A 37 4.26 -13.47 3.46
C LYS A 37 4.89 -13.40 2.08
N TRP A 38 4.98 -14.54 1.39
CA TRP A 38 5.50 -14.58 0.01
C TRP A 38 4.63 -13.74 -0.94
N LEU A 39 3.30 -13.84 -0.82
CA LEU A 39 2.36 -13.12 -1.66
C LEU A 39 2.37 -11.62 -1.36
N ILE A 40 2.43 -11.24 -0.08
CA ILE A 40 2.61 -9.85 0.36
C ILE A 40 3.85 -9.22 -0.30
N ARG A 41 4.98 -9.95 -0.29
CA ARG A 41 6.21 -9.50 -0.94
C ARG A 41 6.01 -9.25 -2.43
N GLN A 42 5.39 -10.20 -3.15
CA GLN A 42 5.13 -10.04 -4.59
C GLN A 42 4.23 -8.83 -4.87
N HIS A 43 3.14 -8.69 -4.13
CA HIS A 43 2.20 -7.58 -4.30
C HIS A 43 2.87 -6.22 -4.10
N LEU A 44 3.71 -6.08 -3.07
CA LEU A 44 4.45 -4.83 -2.84
C LEU A 44 5.48 -4.57 -3.95
N LEU A 45 6.22 -5.58 -4.39
CA LEU A 45 7.19 -5.43 -5.48
C LEU A 45 6.53 -5.00 -6.78
N THR A 46 5.40 -5.61 -7.14
CA THR A 46 4.63 -5.25 -8.34
C THR A 46 4.08 -3.84 -8.23
N LEU A 47 3.50 -3.48 -7.07
CA LEU A 47 2.99 -2.13 -6.83
C LEU A 47 4.09 -1.08 -7.02
N ILE A 48 5.25 -1.24 -6.37
CA ILE A 48 6.34 -0.26 -6.43
C ILE A 48 6.97 -0.21 -7.81
N SER A 49 7.06 -1.34 -8.52
CA SER A 49 7.55 -1.36 -9.89
C SER A 49 6.64 -0.55 -10.83
N SER A 50 5.32 -0.58 -10.60
CA SER A 50 4.34 0.23 -11.34
C SER A 50 4.29 1.69 -10.90
N GLN A 51 4.59 1.95 -9.62
CA GLN A 51 4.49 3.26 -9.00
C GLN A 51 5.78 3.59 -8.23
N SER A 52 6.75 4.14 -8.95
CA SER A 52 8.13 4.33 -8.47
C SER A 52 8.28 5.32 -7.30
N SER A 53 7.28 6.16 -7.05
CA SER A 53 7.24 7.10 -5.90
C SER A 53 6.74 6.47 -4.60
N LEU A 54 6.22 5.23 -4.62
CA LEU A 54 5.87 4.50 -3.42
C LEU A 54 7.08 3.77 -2.84
N GLU A 55 7.17 3.75 -1.52
CA GLU A 55 8.21 3.06 -0.78
C GLU A 55 7.60 2.14 0.29
N PRO A 56 8.07 0.89 0.40
CA PRO A 56 7.60 -0.01 1.42
C PRO A 56 8.28 0.32 2.75
N LYS A 57 7.50 0.36 3.82
CA LYS A 57 7.98 0.67 5.18
C LYS A 57 7.25 -0.20 6.19
N THR A 58 7.84 -0.40 7.36
CA THR A 58 7.11 -0.87 8.55
C THR A 58 6.74 0.33 9.42
N ALA A 59 5.51 0.35 9.93
CA ALA A 59 5.04 1.44 10.77
C ALA A 59 3.97 0.95 11.76
N THR A 60 3.77 1.69 12.84
CA THR A 60 2.73 1.39 13.83
C THR A 60 1.37 1.85 13.31
N PHE A 61 0.50 0.89 13.04
CA PHE A 61 -0.91 1.14 12.75
C PHE A 61 -1.71 1.13 14.06
N THR A 62 -2.60 2.10 14.24
CA THR A 62 -3.51 2.15 15.40
C THR A 62 -4.94 1.93 14.92
N HIS A 63 -5.54 0.84 15.39
CA HIS A 63 -6.91 0.46 15.11
C HIS A 63 -7.90 1.40 15.81
N ASN A 64 -9.14 1.43 15.32
CA ASN A 64 -10.19 2.28 15.88
C ASN A 64 -10.54 1.91 17.34
N ASP A 65 -10.19 0.70 17.79
CA ASP A 65 -10.38 0.21 19.16
C ASP A 65 -9.19 0.54 20.10
N GLY A 66 -8.19 1.29 19.60
CA GLY A 66 -7.02 1.70 20.36
C GLY A 66 -5.88 0.67 20.39
N ARG A 67 -6.06 -0.53 19.81
CA ARG A 67 -4.95 -1.48 19.67
C ARG A 67 -3.98 -1.01 18.58
N SER A 68 -2.71 -1.32 18.76
CA SER A 68 -1.68 -0.99 17.76
C SER A 68 -0.86 -2.22 17.36
N ALA A 69 -0.42 -2.25 16.11
CA ALA A 69 0.44 -3.29 15.56
C ALA A 69 1.46 -2.68 14.59
N ILE A 70 2.65 -3.26 14.49
CA ILE A 70 3.61 -2.91 13.45
C ILE A 70 3.22 -3.66 12.18
N LEU A 71 2.93 -2.92 11.12
CA LEU A 71 2.47 -3.46 9.83
C LEU A 71 3.34 -2.95 8.68
N LEU A 72 3.30 -3.65 7.56
CA LEU A 72 3.79 -3.15 6.28
C LEU A 72 2.83 -2.13 5.68
N GLN A 73 3.41 -1.09 5.11
CA GLN A 73 2.71 -0.11 4.29
C GLN A 73 3.52 0.23 3.03
N ALA A 74 2.85 0.71 2.00
CA ALA A 74 3.45 1.46 0.91
C ALA A 74 3.06 2.94 1.06
N ASP A 75 4.06 3.81 1.16
CA ASP A 75 3.91 5.24 1.43
C ASP A 75 4.59 6.05 0.33
N GLY A 76 3.94 7.10 -0.15
CA GLY A 76 4.46 7.95 -1.21
C GLY A 76 3.34 8.67 -1.95
N THR A 77 3.48 8.84 -3.26
CA THR A 77 2.48 9.55 -4.08
C THR A 77 2.01 8.72 -5.26
N ILE A 78 0.80 8.98 -5.75
CA ILE A 78 0.26 8.42 -7.00
C ILE A 78 -0.13 9.58 -7.94
N PRO A 79 0.27 9.56 -9.23
CA PRO A 79 -0.14 10.56 -10.20
C PRO A 79 -1.63 10.44 -10.50
N MET A 80 -2.33 11.57 -10.42
CA MET A 80 -3.74 11.69 -10.72
C MET A 80 -3.93 12.82 -11.75
N PRO A 81 -4.28 12.49 -13.00
CA PRO A 81 -4.55 13.49 -14.03
C PRO A 81 -5.88 14.18 -13.76
N PHE A 82 -5.87 15.51 -13.64
CA PHE A 82 -7.06 16.33 -13.47
C PHE A 82 -6.91 17.63 -14.26
N GLN A 83 -7.88 17.91 -15.14
CA GLN A 83 -7.92 19.14 -15.95
C GLN A 83 -6.61 19.42 -16.72
N GLY A 84 -5.99 18.39 -17.29
CA GLY A 84 -4.75 18.51 -18.08
C GLY A 84 -3.47 18.64 -17.25
N VAL A 85 -3.56 18.64 -15.92
CA VAL A 85 -2.41 18.65 -15.00
C VAL A 85 -2.35 17.32 -14.25
N SER A 86 -1.15 16.76 -14.07
CA SER A 86 -0.94 15.59 -13.22
C SER A 86 -0.59 16.02 -11.81
N TYR A 87 -1.41 15.64 -10.84
CA TYR A 87 -1.18 15.91 -9.42
C TYR A 87 -0.62 14.66 -8.74
N ASN A 88 0.45 14.82 -7.96
CA ASN A 88 1.00 13.74 -7.15
C ASN A 88 0.26 13.68 -5.81
N ILE A 89 -0.72 12.78 -5.71
CA ILE A 89 -1.57 12.64 -4.52
C ILE A 89 -0.83 11.79 -3.50
N PRO A 90 -0.51 12.29 -2.29
CA PRO A 90 0.14 11.48 -1.28
C PRO A 90 -0.83 10.44 -0.73
N VAL A 91 -0.37 9.20 -0.66
CA VAL A 91 -1.16 8.06 -0.20
C VAL A 91 -0.35 7.17 0.72
N VAL A 92 -1.05 6.51 1.62
CA VAL A 92 -0.52 5.44 2.45
C VAL A 92 -1.42 4.22 2.32
N ILE A 93 -0.84 3.10 1.92
CA ILE A 93 -1.52 1.83 1.69
C ILE A 93 -1.04 0.84 2.75
N TRP A 94 -1.89 0.54 3.72
CA TRP A 94 -1.61 -0.39 4.80
C TRP A 94 -2.02 -1.81 4.44
N LEU A 95 -1.15 -2.78 4.71
CA LEU A 95 -1.49 -4.20 4.66
C LEU A 95 -1.85 -4.68 6.07
N LEU A 96 -3.15 -4.83 6.33
CA LEU A 96 -3.65 -5.30 7.62
C LEU A 96 -3.30 -6.77 7.86
N GLU A 97 -3.40 -7.21 9.12
CA GLU A 97 -3.01 -8.54 9.59
C GLU A 97 -3.65 -9.68 8.77
N SER A 98 -4.90 -9.47 8.35
CA SER A 98 -5.69 -10.42 7.56
C SER A 98 -5.40 -10.37 6.05
N TYR A 99 -4.52 -9.48 5.58
CA TYR A 99 -4.18 -9.40 4.17
C TYR A 99 -3.53 -10.71 3.65
N PRO A 100 -3.89 -11.20 2.45
CA PRO A 100 -4.78 -10.58 1.46
C PRO A 100 -6.24 -10.98 1.58
N ARG A 101 -6.68 -11.70 2.62
CA ARG A 101 -8.11 -12.08 2.75
C ARG A 101 -9.01 -10.84 2.76
N ASP A 102 -8.58 -9.83 3.53
CA ASP A 102 -9.19 -8.51 3.54
C ASP A 102 -8.39 -7.53 2.66
N PRO A 103 -9.05 -6.50 2.10
CA PRO A 103 -8.37 -5.50 1.29
C PRO A 103 -7.33 -4.70 2.10
N PRO A 104 -6.38 -4.07 1.40
CA PRO A 104 -5.52 -3.09 2.06
C PRO A 104 -6.33 -1.89 2.51
N ARG A 105 -5.87 -1.19 3.56
CA ARG A 105 -6.50 0.04 4.03
C ARG A 105 -5.76 1.25 3.48
N VAL A 106 -6.45 2.05 2.67
CA VAL A 106 -5.82 3.13 1.89
C VAL A 106 -6.25 4.49 2.43
N TYR A 107 -5.30 5.38 2.63
CA TYR A 107 -5.53 6.76 3.05
C TYR A 107 -4.88 7.73 2.06
N VAL A 108 -5.58 8.81 1.75
CA VAL A 108 -4.96 10.04 1.24
C VAL A 108 -4.35 10.78 2.41
N ASN A 109 -3.08 11.16 2.30
CA ASN A 109 -2.34 11.86 3.35
C ASN A 109 -1.99 13.29 2.87
N PRO A 110 -2.94 14.24 2.87
CA PRO A 110 -2.71 15.57 2.32
C PRO A 110 -1.53 16.26 3.04
N THR A 111 -0.70 16.96 2.28
CA THR A 111 0.28 17.89 2.87
C THR A 111 -0.43 19.06 3.54
N ARG A 112 0.31 19.90 4.27
CA ARG A 112 -0.24 21.06 4.98
C ARG A 112 -1.07 22.00 4.09
N ASP A 113 -0.73 22.08 2.81
CA ASP A 113 -1.38 22.96 1.82
C ASP A 113 -2.45 22.24 0.99
N MET A 114 -2.69 20.95 1.24
CA MET A 114 -3.70 20.15 0.54
C MET A 114 -4.97 20.00 1.37
N ILE A 115 -6.11 20.02 0.71
CA ILE A 115 -7.42 19.79 1.32
C ILE A 115 -8.15 18.72 0.52
N ILE A 116 -8.70 17.73 1.22
CA ILE A 116 -9.66 16.80 0.65
C ILE A 116 -10.96 17.58 0.40
N LYS A 117 -11.26 17.87 -0.87
CA LYS A 117 -12.46 18.61 -1.27
C LYS A 117 -13.71 17.93 -0.75
N ARG A 118 -14.63 18.69 -0.15
CA ARG A 118 -15.91 18.16 0.36
C ARG A 118 -17.08 18.68 -0.49
N PRO A 119 -18.09 17.85 -0.78
CA PRO A 119 -18.14 16.41 -0.54
C PRO A 119 -17.25 15.63 -1.53
N HIS A 120 -16.54 14.59 -1.06
CA HIS A 120 -15.83 13.65 -1.92
C HIS A 120 -16.54 12.30 -1.89
N SER A 121 -16.77 11.69 -3.05
CA SER A 121 -17.50 10.42 -3.17
C SER A 121 -16.74 9.23 -2.58
N ASN A 122 -15.41 9.22 -2.76
CA ASN A 122 -14.56 8.06 -2.46
C ASN A 122 -13.56 8.28 -1.32
N VAL A 123 -13.56 9.44 -0.67
CA VAL A 123 -12.55 9.78 0.34
C VAL A 123 -13.23 10.50 1.49
N SER A 124 -13.13 9.94 2.69
CA SER A 124 -13.70 10.55 3.89
C SER A 124 -12.86 11.73 4.38
N PRO A 125 -13.39 12.57 5.30
CA PRO A 125 -12.62 13.68 5.89
C PRO A 125 -11.33 13.27 6.61
N SER A 126 -11.21 12.02 7.07
CA SER A 126 -9.98 11.49 7.68
C SER A 126 -8.95 10.99 6.66
N GLY A 127 -9.24 11.11 5.36
CA GLY A 127 -8.41 10.58 4.30
C GLY A 127 -8.69 9.14 3.93
N LEU A 128 -9.52 8.40 4.70
CA LEU A 128 -9.84 7.01 4.38
C LEU A 128 -10.51 6.91 3.00
N VAL A 129 -9.91 6.10 2.13
CA VAL A 129 -10.37 5.84 0.77
C VAL A 129 -11.39 4.70 0.76
N SER A 130 -12.48 4.91 0.03
CA SER A 130 -13.60 3.99 -0.14
C SER A 130 -13.88 3.87 -1.63
N LEU A 131 -13.35 2.81 -2.25
CA LEU A 131 -13.51 2.53 -3.67
C LEU A 131 -14.33 1.25 -3.87
N PRO A 132 -15.16 1.14 -4.93
CA PRO A 132 -15.89 -0.09 -5.23
C PRO A 132 -15.01 -1.35 -5.25
N TYR A 133 -13.78 -1.21 -5.75
CA TYR A 133 -12.79 -2.29 -5.76
C TYR A 133 -12.39 -2.80 -4.36
N LEU A 134 -12.30 -1.90 -3.36
CA LEU A 134 -11.98 -2.29 -1.98
C LEU A 134 -13.19 -2.98 -1.32
N HIS A 135 -14.41 -2.58 -1.67
CA HIS A 135 -15.64 -3.22 -1.17
C HIS A 135 -15.87 -4.60 -1.78
N ALA A 136 -15.56 -4.76 -3.06
CA ALA A 136 -15.67 -6.03 -3.79
C ALA A 136 -14.33 -6.77 -3.84
N TRP A 137 -13.51 -6.65 -2.80
CA TRP A 137 -12.19 -7.25 -2.75
C TRP A 137 -12.31 -8.77 -2.84
N ASN A 138 -11.66 -9.35 -3.86
CA ASN A 138 -11.63 -10.78 -4.08
C ASN A 138 -10.17 -11.20 -4.24
N TYR A 139 -9.62 -11.77 -3.16
CA TYR A 139 -8.20 -12.12 -3.13
C TYR A 139 -7.87 -13.33 -4.01
N TRP A 140 -8.80 -14.28 -4.19
CA TRP A 140 -8.63 -15.41 -5.10
C TRP A 140 -8.43 -14.95 -6.54
N ARG A 141 -9.18 -13.91 -6.97
CA ARG A 141 -9.00 -13.30 -8.29
C ARG A 141 -7.77 -12.40 -8.39
N SER A 142 -7.27 -11.91 -7.26
CA SER A 142 -5.99 -11.18 -7.23
C SER A 142 -4.80 -12.10 -7.46
N GLU A 143 -4.92 -13.41 -7.19
CA GLU A 143 -3.89 -14.41 -7.52
C GLU A 143 -3.78 -14.69 -9.02
N GLU A 144 -4.90 -14.73 -9.76
CA GLU A 144 -4.92 -15.00 -11.22
C GLU A 144 -4.15 -13.93 -12.04
N LYS A 145 -4.15 -12.67 -11.61
CA LYS A 145 -3.43 -11.59 -12.32
C LYS A 145 -1.90 -11.70 -12.27
N PHE A 146 -1.35 -12.69 -11.56
CA PHE A 146 0.09 -12.94 -11.48
C PHE A 146 0.53 -14.20 -12.23
N LEU A 147 -0.38 -14.88 -12.92
CA LEU A 147 -0.10 -16.08 -13.72
C LEU A 147 -0.22 -15.86 -15.24
N ASP A 148 -0.57 -14.64 -15.68
CA ASP A 148 -0.66 -14.23 -17.09
C ASP A 148 0.33 -13.10 -17.42
#